data_AF-A0A0F9JNK6-F1
#
_entry.id   AF-A0A0F9JNK6-F1
#
_cell.length_a   1.000
_cell.length_b   1.000
_cell.length_c   1.000
_cell.angle_alpha   90.00
_cell.angle_beta   90.00
_cell.angle_gamma   90.00
#
_symmetry.space_group_name_H-M   'P 1'
#
loop_
_entity.id
_entity.type
_entity.pdbx_description
1 polymer ?
#
loop_
_entity_poly.entity_id
_entity_poly.type
_entity_poly.pdbx_seq_one_letter_code
_entity_poly.pdbx_strand_id
1 'polypeptide(L)'
;MTSKMISIREEIYNDLKRLKGPNESFSEVIERLIIERKKDPLKHFGILNELPDNVLDDFENAIIEARKEDRKRAVDRFSENWDDL
;
A
#
# COMPACT_ATOMS: atom_id res chain seq x y z
N MET A 1 -24.69 -6.23 15.00
CA MET A 1 -24.22 -6.09 13.61
C MET A 1 -25.20 -6.78 12.68
N THR A 2 -25.49 -6.18 11.54
CA THR A 2 -26.28 -6.79 10.48
C THR A 2 -25.31 -7.48 9.53
N SER A 3 -25.43 -8.79 9.35
CA SER A 3 -24.60 -9.52 8.38
C SER A 3 -25.27 -9.52 7.00
N LYS A 4 -24.45 -9.44 5.96
CA LYS A 4 -24.87 -9.65 4.56
C LYS A 4 -23.90 -10.64 3.93
N MET A 5 -24.44 -11.54 3.12
CA MET A 5 -23.64 -12.49 2.36
C MET A 5 -23.27 -11.85 1.02
N ILE A 6 -22.00 -11.92 0.66
CA ILE A 6 -21.49 -11.49 -0.65
C ILE A 6 -20.79 -12.68 -1.30
N SER A 7 -21.00 -12.83 -2.61
CA SER A 7 -20.23 -13.78 -3.41
C SER A 7 -19.02 -13.06 -3.98
N ILE A 8 -17.84 -13.64 -3.82
CA ILE A 8 -16.58 -13.14 -4.38
C ILE A 8 -15.90 -14.26 -5.15
N ARG A 9 -14.98 -13.89 -6.05
CA ARG A 9 -14.17 -14.88 -6.78
C ARG A 9 -13.17 -15.55 -5.84
N GLU A 10 -12.85 -16.80 -6.12
CA GLU A 10 -11.99 -17.64 -5.27
C GLU A 10 -10.60 -17.03 -5.08
N GLU A 11 -10.01 -16.43 -6.11
CA GLU A 11 -8.72 -15.75 -6.02
C GLU A 11 -8.77 -14.56 -5.05
N ILE A 12 -9.88 -13.80 -5.04
CA ILE A 12 -10.06 -12.66 -4.14
C ILE A 12 -10.23 -13.13 -2.69
N TYR A 13 -10.96 -14.23 -2.47
CA TYR A 13 -11.08 -14.83 -1.15
C TYR A 13 -9.71 -15.24 -0.61
N ASN A 14 -8.89 -15.89 -1.43
CA ASN A 14 -7.55 -16.30 -1.04
C ASN A 14 -6.63 -15.10 -0.76
N ASP A 15 -6.73 -14.02 -1.54
CA ASP A 15 -6.01 -12.77 -1.28
C ASP A 15 -6.38 -12.18 0.08
N LEU A 16 -7.68 -12.05 0.37
CA LEU A 16 -8.17 -11.56 1.66
C LEU A 16 -7.72 -12.46 2.82
N LYS A 17 -7.72 -13.78 2.62
CA LYS A 17 -7.27 -14.74 3.63
C LYS A 17 -5.78 -14.60 3.94
N ARG A 18 -4.94 -14.27 2.94
CA ARG A 18 -3.51 -13.99 3.15
C ARG A 18 -3.26 -12.68 3.88
N LEU A 19 -4.10 -11.67 3.65
CA LEU A 19 -3.99 -10.35 4.29
C LEU A 19 -4.50 -10.32 5.73
N LYS A 20 -5.37 -11.27 6.09
CA LYS A 20 -6.02 -11.38 7.39
C LYS A 20 -5.00 -11.73 8.50
N GLY A 21 -4.96 -10.91 9.54
CA GLY A 21 -4.15 -11.12 10.73
C GLY A 21 -4.66 -12.25 11.64
N PRO A 22 -3.86 -12.61 12.67
CA PRO A 22 -4.29 -13.55 13.70
C PRO A 22 -5.50 -12.96 14.44
N ASN A 23 -6.60 -13.72 14.53
CA ASN A 23 -7.88 -13.33 15.14
C ASN A 23 -8.65 -12.16 14.48
N GLU A 24 -8.18 -11.61 13.35
CA GLU A 24 -8.91 -10.55 12.62
C GLU A 24 -10.08 -11.13 11.82
N SER A 25 -11.26 -10.53 11.82
CA SER A 25 -12.38 -10.92 10.96
C SER A 25 -12.21 -10.40 9.53
N PHE A 26 -12.88 -11.03 8.55
CA PHE A 26 -12.88 -10.50 7.18
C PHE A 26 -13.50 -9.10 7.08
N SER A 27 -14.44 -8.76 7.96
CA SER A 27 -15.00 -7.41 8.03
C SER A 27 -13.95 -6.38 8.44
N GLU A 28 -13.11 -6.70 9.42
CA GLU A 28 -11.99 -5.84 9.85
C GLU A 28 -10.92 -5.70 8.75
N VAL A 29 -10.61 -6.78 8.02
CA VAL A 29 -9.71 -6.72 6.85
C VAL A 29 -10.24 -5.75 5.80
N ILE A 30 -11.53 -5.89 5.43
CA ILE A 30 -12.16 -5.02 4.43
C ILE A 30 -12.16 -3.56 4.90
N GLU A 31 -12.49 -3.32 6.17
CA GLU A 31 -12.46 -1.99 6.77
C GLU A 31 -11.05 -1.38 6.74
N ARG A 32 -10.03 -2.15 7.15
CA ARG A 32 -8.62 -1.76 7.11
C ARG A 32 -8.18 -1.39 5.70
N LEU A 33 -8.50 -2.20 4.70
CA LEU A 33 -8.16 -1.91 3.30
C LEU A 33 -8.87 -0.65 2.77
N ILE A 34 -10.13 -0.42 3.17
CA ILE A 34 -10.86 0.81 2.83
C ILE A 34 -10.19 2.03 3.49
N ILE A 35 -9.80 1.92 4.76
CA ILE A 35 -9.14 3.00 5.50
C ILE A 35 -7.75 3.28 4.93
N GLU A 36 -6.95 2.26 4.67
CA GLU A 36 -5.62 2.38 4.05
C GLU A 36 -5.71 3.04 2.67
N ARG A 37 -6.69 2.66 1.85
CA ARG A 37 -6.98 3.33 0.57
C ARG A 37 -7.44 4.79 0.75
N LYS A 38 -8.11 5.13 1.84
CA LYS A 38 -8.48 6.52 2.16
C LYS A 38 -7.30 7.33 2.70
N LYS A 39 -6.37 6.66 3.39
CA LYS A 39 -5.10 7.21 3.91
C LYS A 39 -4.05 7.44 2.84
N ASP A 40 -4.38 7.19 1.57
CA ASP A 40 -3.59 7.63 0.44
C ASP A 40 -3.22 9.12 0.66
N PRO A 41 -1.92 9.44 0.85
CA PRO A 41 -1.50 10.80 1.23
C PRO A 41 -2.01 11.85 0.23
N LEU A 42 -2.23 11.45 -1.02
CA LEU A 42 -2.75 12.29 -2.09
C LEU A 42 -4.18 12.80 -1.82
N LYS A 43 -5.02 12.06 -1.08
CA LYS A 43 -6.39 12.47 -0.76
C LYS A 43 -6.51 13.37 0.47
N HIS A 44 -5.51 13.38 1.34
CA HIS A 44 -5.56 14.13 2.61
C HIS A 44 -5.05 15.56 2.50
N PHE A 45 -4.30 15.89 1.45
CA PHE A 45 -4.02 17.28 1.12
C PHE A 45 -5.18 17.80 0.25
N GLY A 46 -6.18 18.42 0.88
CA GLY A 46 -7.36 18.97 0.18
C GLY A 46 -7.05 19.92 -0.99
N ILE A 47 -5.81 20.41 -1.09
CA ILE A 47 -5.30 21.27 -2.19
C ILE A 47 -4.86 20.44 -3.42
N LEU A 48 -4.57 19.14 -3.29
CA LEU A 48 -4.19 18.27 -4.40
C LEU A 48 -5.38 17.81 -5.25
N ASN A 49 -6.61 17.84 -4.73
CA ASN A 49 -7.82 17.55 -5.52
C ASN A 49 -8.09 18.61 -6.61
N GLU A 50 -7.43 19.78 -6.54
CA GLU A 50 -7.52 20.86 -7.53
C GLU A 50 -6.29 20.91 -8.44
N LEU A 51 -5.28 20.07 -8.21
CA LEU A 51 -4.12 20.01 -9.08
C LEU A 51 -4.43 19.21 -10.34
N PRO A 52 -3.92 19.65 -11.51
CA PRO A 52 -4.10 18.91 -12.74
C PRO A 52 -3.37 17.56 -12.69
N ASP A 53 -3.97 16.55 -13.32
CA ASP A 53 -3.56 15.13 -13.24
C ASP A 53 -2.07 14.92 -13.53
N ASN A 54 -1.48 15.71 -14.42
CA ASN A 54 -0.06 15.65 -14.77
C ASN A 54 0.88 15.93 -13.57
N VAL A 55 0.46 16.78 -12.63
CA VAL A 55 1.24 17.09 -11.43
C VAL A 55 1.13 15.96 -10.41
N LEU A 56 -0.01 15.27 -10.36
CA LEU A 56 -0.19 14.11 -9.49
C LEU A 56 0.66 12.93 -9.97
N ASP A 57 0.69 12.70 -11.29
CA ASP A 57 1.52 11.67 -11.91
C ASP A 57 3.02 11.92 -11.64
N ASP A 58 3.49 13.16 -11.77
CA ASP A 58 4.88 13.52 -11.47
C ASP A 58 5.24 13.28 -10.00
N PHE A 59 4.32 13.56 -9.09
CA PHE A 59 4.49 13.30 -7.66
C PHE A 59 4.55 11.81 -7.34
N GLU A 60 3.65 11.01 -7.92
CA GLU A 60 3.63 9.56 -7.73
C GLU A 60 4.92 8.93 -8.28
N ASN A 61 5.36 9.35 -9.46
CA ASN A 61 6.62 8.92 -10.07
C ASN A 61 7.84 9.27 -9.20
N ALA A 62 7.87 10.46 -8.60
CA ALA A 62 8.95 10.86 -7.69
C ALA A 62 9.01 9.97 -6.43
N ILE A 63 7.86 9.59 -5.87
CA ILE A 63 7.78 8.69 -4.71
C ILE A 63 8.25 7.27 -5.09
N ILE A 64 7.85 6.78 -6.27
CA ILE A 64 8.26 5.47 -6.77
C ILE A 64 9.78 5.40 -6.97
N GLU A 65 10.37 6.41 -7.59
CA GLU A 65 11.81 6.47 -7.83
C GLU A 65 12.60 6.63 -6.52
N ALA A 66 12.14 7.45 -5.57
CA ALA A 66 12.77 7.55 -4.24
C ALA A 66 12.82 6.19 -3.53
N ARG A 67 11.71 5.43 -3.56
CA ARG A 67 11.67 4.07 -2.96
C ARG A 67 12.60 3.09 -3.66
N LYS A 68 12.81 3.25 -4.96
CA LYS A 68 13.73 2.41 -5.76
C LYS A 68 15.18 2.73 -5.45
N GLU A 69 15.50 4.02 -5.29
CA GLU A 69 16.82 4.46 -4.81
C GLU A 69 17.11 3.97 -3.40
N ASP A 70 16.15 4.05 -2.48
CA ASP A 70 16.33 3.56 -1.11
C ASP A 70 16.55 2.04 -1.06
N ARG A 71 15.85 1.27 -1.90
CA ARG A 71 16.11 -0.17 -2.05
C ARG A 71 17.52 -0.44 -2.57
N LYS A 72 17.99 0.35 -3.54
CA LYS A 72 19.35 0.22 -4.08
C LYS A 72 20.39 0.55 -3.00
N ARG A 73 20.22 1.65 -2.27
CA ARG A 73 21.10 2.03 -1.15
C ARG A 73 21.12 0.99 -0.03
N ALA A 74 20.00 0.33 0.25
CA ALA A 74 19.95 -0.74 1.24
C ALA A 74 20.75 -1.98 0.81
N VAL A 75 20.75 -2.31 -0.48
CA VAL A 75 21.54 -3.39 -1.06
C VAL A 75 23.03 -3.04 -1.11
N ASP A 76 23.37 -1.82 -1.52
CA ASP A 76 24.76 -1.35 -1.57
C ASP A 76 25.40 -1.35 -0.17
N ARG A 77 24.70 -0.84 0.85
CA ARG A 77 25.13 -0.90 2.26
C ARG A 77 25.27 -2.32 2.82
N PHE A 78 24.49 -3.25 2.29
CA PHE A 78 24.60 -4.66 2.69
C PHE A 78 25.84 -5.31 2.05
N SER A 79 26.16 -4.98 0.79
CA SER A 79 27.35 -5.48 0.11
C SER A 79 28.64 -4.95 0.74
N GLU A 80 28.71 -3.66 1.08
CA GLU A 80 29.90 -3.05 1.69
C GLU A 80 30.27 -3.66 3.05
N ASN A 81 29.28 -4.10 3.84
CA ASN A 81 29.53 -4.71 5.16
C ASN A 81 29.92 -6.19 5.11
N TRP A 82 29.79 -6.86 3.95
CA TRP A 82 30.11 -8.27 3.78
C TRP A 82 31.51 -8.51 3.19
N ASP A 83 32.13 -7.51 2.58
CA ASP A 83 33.50 -7.59 2.02
C ASP A 83 34.61 -7.48 3.10
N ASP A 84 34.25 -7.16 4.35
CA ASP A 84 35.15 -7.01 5.51
C ASP A 84 35.22 -8.27 6.45
N LEU A 85 34.66 -9.41 6.02
CA LEU A 85 34.67 -10.71 6.74
C LEU A 85 35.45 -11.80 5.99
#